data_AF-A0A4R5M5L2-F1
#
_entry.id   AF-A0A4R5M5L2-F1
#
_cell.length_a   1.000
_cell.length_b   1.000
_cell.length_c   1.000
_cell.angle_alpha   90.00
_cell.angle_beta   90.00
_cell.angle_gamma   90.00
#
_symmetry.space_group_name_H-M   'P 1'
#
loop_
_entity.id
_entity.type
_entity.pdbx_description
1 polymer ?
#
loop_
_entity_poly.entity_id
_entity_poly.type
_entity_poly.pdbx_seq_one_letter_code
_entity_poly.pdbx_strand_id
1 'polypeptide(L)'
;MLSETELREQYAILQQRGLQLEGHGASRIDQLAAAVQLPPNGHADEYMRVMKEAIGEATFAIQRYQNALLFLETADSLIEALAKPPAFDDGMEWHDELLYRLAEVLETATDLIAEGEAHLERSLGIGV
;
A
#
# COMPACT_ATOMS: atom_id res chain seq x y z
N MET A 1 8.59 20.84 -6.95
CA MET A 1 8.99 19.50 -7.43
C MET A 1 10.00 18.98 -6.42
N LEU A 2 9.82 17.76 -5.93
CA LEU A 2 10.75 17.14 -4.97
C LEU A 2 12.10 16.87 -5.67
N SER A 3 13.18 16.93 -4.90
CA SER A 3 14.51 16.51 -5.32
C SER A 3 14.62 14.99 -5.43
N GLU A 4 15.63 14.49 -6.16
CA GLU A 4 15.89 13.04 -6.27
C GLU A 4 16.05 12.37 -4.89
N THR A 5 16.74 13.02 -3.96
CA THR A 5 16.92 12.50 -2.59
C THR A 5 15.59 12.39 -1.86
N GLU A 6 14.74 13.41 -1.94
CA GLU A 6 13.41 13.39 -1.33
C GLU A 6 12.51 12.31 -1.95
N LEU A 7 12.59 12.10 -3.27
CA LEU A 7 11.84 11.04 -3.96
C LEU A 7 12.31 9.63 -3.55
N ARG A 8 13.62 9.42 -3.39
CA ARG A 8 14.19 8.16 -2.88
C ARG A 8 13.78 7.90 -1.42
N GLU A 9 13.72 8.94 -0.60
CA GLU A 9 13.27 8.83 0.79
C GLU A 9 11.77 8.51 0.86
N GLN A 10 10.95 9.19 0.04
CA GLN A 10 9.53 8.89 -0.09
C GLN A 10 9.30 7.44 -0.54
N TYR A 11 10.04 6.95 -1.53
CA TYR A 11 9.99 5.55 -1.97
C TYR A 11 10.26 4.58 -0.81
N ALA A 12 11.33 4.79 -0.04
CA ALA A 12 11.66 3.92 1.09
C ALA A 12 10.56 3.93 2.18
N ILE A 13 9.98 5.09 2.46
CA ILE A 13 8.85 5.23 3.39
C ILE A 13 7.63 4.44 2.89
N LEU A 14 7.31 4.56 1.59
CA LEU A 14 6.17 3.85 1.00
C LEU A 14 6.39 2.33 0.98
N GLN A 15 7.59 1.85 0.71
CA GLN A 15 7.90 0.42 0.83
C GLN A 15 7.64 -0.10 2.24
N GLN A 16 8.14 0.62 3.27
CA GLN A 16 7.93 0.23 4.65
C GLN A 16 6.43 0.21 5.02
N ARG A 17 5.70 1.26 4.65
CA ARG A 17 4.24 1.35 4.91
C ARG A 17 3.49 0.23 4.19
N GLY A 18 3.82 -0.06 2.94
CA GLY A 18 3.22 -1.15 2.17
C GLY A 18 3.40 -2.52 2.84
N LEU A 19 4.62 -2.85 3.27
CA LEU A 19 4.91 -4.10 3.99
C LEU A 19 4.14 -4.20 5.32
N GLN A 20 4.03 -3.10 6.06
CA GLN A 20 3.22 -3.06 7.28
C GLN A 20 1.73 -3.29 6.99
N LEU A 21 1.21 -2.67 5.94
CA LEU A 21 -0.17 -2.81 5.51
C LEU A 21 -0.49 -4.26 5.10
N GLU A 22 0.38 -4.91 4.34
CA GLU A 22 0.26 -6.32 3.98
C GLU A 22 0.25 -7.23 5.22
N GLY A 23 1.27 -7.09 6.07
CA GLY A 23 1.43 -7.94 7.25
C GLY A 23 0.29 -7.78 8.25
N HIS A 24 -0.10 -6.54 8.56
CA HIS A 24 -1.22 -6.27 9.45
C HIS A 24 -2.56 -6.67 8.84
N GLY A 25 -2.77 -6.44 7.53
CA GLY A 25 -3.97 -6.87 6.82
C GLY A 25 -4.15 -8.38 6.86
N ALA A 26 -3.10 -9.15 6.56
CA ALA A 26 -3.15 -10.61 6.59
C ALA A 26 -3.44 -11.13 8.01
N SER A 27 -2.69 -10.63 9.00
CA SER A 27 -2.91 -11.01 10.41
C SER A 27 -4.34 -10.67 10.86
N ARG A 28 -4.90 -9.56 10.40
CA ARG A 28 -6.25 -9.14 10.73
C ARG A 28 -7.31 -10.08 10.16
N ILE A 29 -7.14 -10.51 8.91
CA ILE A 29 -8.04 -11.50 8.28
C ILE A 29 -8.05 -12.80 9.10
N ASP A 30 -6.88 -13.29 9.51
CA ASP A 30 -6.76 -14.53 10.29
C ASP A 30 -7.48 -14.41 11.66
N GLN A 31 -7.30 -13.29 12.36
CA GLN A 31 -7.97 -13.02 13.64
C GLN A 31 -9.49 -13.02 13.49
N LEU A 32 -10.01 -12.31 12.48
CA LEU A 32 -11.43 -12.24 12.20
C LEU A 32 -12.00 -13.61 11.78
N ALA A 33 -11.26 -14.36 10.96
CA ALA A 33 -11.67 -15.70 10.53
C ALA A 33 -11.74 -16.68 11.71
N ALA A 34 -10.85 -16.56 12.70
CA ALA A 34 -10.93 -17.33 13.94
C ALA A 34 -12.14 -16.92 14.79
N ALA A 35 -12.40 -15.63 14.93
CA ALA A 35 -13.52 -15.09 15.71
C ALA A 35 -14.89 -15.49 15.14
N VAL A 36 -15.01 -15.64 13.82
CA VAL A 36 -16.21 -16.14 13.12
C VAL A 36 -16.59 -17.56 13.56
N GLN A 37 -15.63 -18.39 13.98
CA GLN A 37 -15.91 -19.79 14.37
C GLN A 37 -16.54 -19.93 15.77
N LEU A 38 -16.51 -18.87 16.58
CA LEU A 38 -16.98 -18.87 17.98
C LEU A 38 -17.99 -17.72 18.23
N PRO A 39 -19.16 -17.72 17.56
CA PRO A 39 -20.11 -16.64 17.72
C PRO A 39 -20.67 -16.58 19.16
N PRO A 40 -20.86 -15.38 19.73
CA PRO A 40 -21.49 -15.23 21.03
C PRO A 40 -22.97 -15.66 20.98
N ASN A 41 -23.45 -16.30 22.05
CA ASN A 41 -24.83 -16.75 22.15
C ASN A 41 -25.80 -15.55 22.10
N GLY A 42 -26.80 -15.61 21.22
CA GLY A 42 -27.95 -14.70 21.20
C GLY A 42 -28.02 -13.69 20.05
N HIS A 43 -26.94 -13.45 19.28
CA HIS A 43 -26.95 -12.52 18.12
C HIS A 43 -26.02 -12.99 16.99
N ALA A 44 -26.03 -14.30 16.70
CA ALA A 44 -25.08 -14.91 15.77
C ALA A 44 -25.13 -14.28 14.36
N ASP A 45 -26.31 -13.97 13.82
CA ASP A 45 -26.44 -13.44 12.46
C ASP A 45 -25.86 -12.03 12.31
N GLU A 46 -26.11 -11.15 13.28
CA GLU A 46 -25.56 -9.79 13.27
C GLU A 46 -24.05 -9.79 13.49
N TYR A 47 -23.57 -10.60 14.44
CA TYR A 47 -22.14 -10.81 14.66
C TYR A 47 -21.44 -11.30 13.39
N MET A 48 -22.00 -12.32 12.73
CA MET A 48 -21.47 -12.87 11.49
C MET A 48 -21.45 -11.84 10.35
N ARG A 49 -22.46 -10.97 10.26
CA ARG A 49 -22.49 -9.88 9.28
C ARG A 49 -21.34 -8.90 9.51
N VAL A 50 -21.20 -8.41 10.75
CA VAL A 50 -20.14 -7.45 11.13
C VAL A 50 -18.75 -8.03 10.90
N MET A 51 -18.53 -9.30 11.27
CA MET A 51 -17.25 -9.96 11.02
C MET A 51 -16.92 -10.10 9.53
N LYS A 52 -17.91 -10.44 8.69
CA LYS A 52 -17.72 -10.51 7.23
C LYS A 52 -17.39 -9.15 6.63
N GLU A 53 -18.04 -8.09 7.09
CA GLU A 53 -17.73 -6.72 6.67
C GLU A 53 -16.28 -6.36 7.05
N ALA A 54 -15.86 -6.67 8.28
CA ALA A 54 -14.48 -6.42 8.73
C ALA A 54 -13.43 -7.21 7.92
N ILE A 55 -13.73 -8.46 7.56
CA ILE A 55 -12.87 -9.28 6.70
C ILE A 55 -12.79 -8.67 5.30
N GLY A 56 -13.91 -8.19 4.77
CA GLY A 56 -13.97 -7.47 3.50
C GLY A 56 -13.07 -6.23 3.52
N GLU A 57 -13.17 -5.40 4.56
CA GLU A 57 -12.32 -4.22 4.74
C GLU A 57 -10.83 -4.58 4.79
N ALA A 58 -10.44 -5.58 5.58
CA ALA A 58 -9.04 -6.03 5.63
C ALA A 58 -8.55 -6.62 4.30
N THR A 59 -9.43 -7.30 3.56
CA THR A 59 -9.12 -7.81 2.21
C THR A 59 -8.91 -6.66 1.23
N PHE A 60 -9.75 -5.63 1.27
CA PHE A 60 -9.57 -4.43 0.46
C PHE A 60 -8.27 -3.70 0.79
N ALA A 61 -7.88 -3.65 2.06
CA ALA A 61 -6.60 -3.08 2.49
C ALA A 61 -5.40 -3.77 1.79
N ILE A 62 -5.36 -5.10 1.79
CA ILE A 62 -4.32 -5.88 1.10
C ILE A 62 -4.38 -5.66 -0.42
N GLN A 63 -5.58 -5.64 -1.01
CA GLN A 63 -5.73 -5.40 -2.45
C GLN A 63 -5.18 -4.03 -2.87
N ARG A 64 -5.36 -3.00 -2.03
CA ARG A 64 -4.81 -1.67 -2.29
C ARG A 64 -3.29 -1.65 -2.25
N TYR A 65 -2.69 -2.35 -1.28
CA TYR A 65 -1.24 -2.57 -1.26
C TYR A 65 -0.76 -3.30 -2.53
N GLN A 66 -1.42 -4.38 -2.95
CA GLN A 66 -1.05 -5.11 -4.17
C GLN A 66 -1.11 -4.23 -5.41
N ASN A 67 -2.09 -3.33 -5.50
CA ASN A 67 -2.16 -2.35 -6.59
C ASN A 67 -1.01 -1.33 -6.49
N ALA A 68 -0.67 -0.87 -5.28
CA ALA A 68 0.45 0.05 -5.05
C ALA A 68 1.80 -0.59 -5.39
N LEU A 69 1.96 -1.89 -5.20
CA LEU A 69 3.19 -2.63 -5.47
C LEU A 69 3.65 -2.46 -6.93
N LEU A 70 2.72 -2.47 -7.89
CA LEU A 70 3.04 -2.24 -9.31
C LEU A 70 3.70 -0.86 -9.55
N PHE A 71 3.26 0.16 -8.81
CA PHE A 71 3.84 1.49 -8.89
C PHE A 71 5.18 1.57 -8.15
N LEU A 72 5.33 0.86 -7.04
CA LEU A 72 6.61 0.76 -6.32
C LEU A 72 7.67 0.01 -7.15
N GLU A 73 7.32 -1.05 -7.87
CA GLU A 73 8.22 -1.74 -8.80
C GLU A 73 8.64 -0.84 -9.97
N THR A 74 7.69 -0.04 -10.47
CA THR A 74 7.98 0.98 -11.50
C THR A 74 8.92 2.06 -10.95
N ALA A 75 8.67 2.54 -9.73
CA ALA A 75 9.52 3.52 -9.05
C ALA A 75 10.95 2.99 -8.85
N ASP A 76 11.10 1.73 -8.45
CA ASP A 76 12.40 1.06 -8.32
C ASP A 76 13.18 1.07 -9.64
N SER A 77 12.50 0.70 -10.73
CA SER A 77 13.09 0.69 -12.08
C SER A 77 13.54 2.09 -12.53
N LEU A 78 12.79 3.14 -12.18
CA LEU A 78 13.15 4.54 -12.46
C LEU A 78 14.34 4.99 -11.61
N ILE A 79 14.37 4.61 -10.33
CA ILE A 79 15.48 4.89 -9.41
C ILE A 79 16.77 4.21 -9.89
N GLU A 80 16.68 2.97 -10.40
CA GLU A 80 17.80 2.27 -11.03
C GLU A 80 18.26 2.95 -12.32
N ALA A 81 17.34 3.48 -13.13
CA ALA A 81 17.67 4.21 -14.35
C ALA A 81 18.39 5.53 -14.03
N LEU A 82 17.93 6.28 -13.03
CA LEU A 82 18.57 7.52 -12.55
C LEU A 82 19.99 7.29 -12.01
N ALA A 83 20.29 6.09 -11.51
CA ALA A 83 21.63 5.74 -11.04
C ALA A 83 22.63 5.45 -12.19
N LYS A 84 22.16 5.30 -13.43
CA LYS A 84 23.00 5.02 -14.59
C LYS A 84 23.46 6.34 -15.23
N PRO A 85 24.71 6.42 -15.71
CA PRO A 85 25.13 7.56 -16.51
C PRO A 85 24.30 7.63 -17.80
N PRO A 86 24.09 8.83 -18.36
CA PRO A 86 23.29 9.00 -19.57
C PRO A 86 23.86 8.15 -20.72
N ALA A 87 22.98 7.49 -21.45
CA ALA A 87 23.36 6.69 -22.62
C ALA A 87 23.77 7.56 -23.82
N PHE A 88 23.33 8.81 -23.85
CA PHE A 88 23.55 9.78 -24.92
C PHE A 88 23.85 11.17 -24.35
N ASP A 89 24.55 12.02 -25.11
CA ASP A 89 24.82 13.42 -24.76
C ASP A 89 23.60 14.32 -25.03
N ASP A 90 22.43 13.90 -24.55
CA ASP A 90 21.15 14.59 -24.72
C ASP A 90 20.90 15.64 -23.61
N GLY A 91 21.96 16.08 -22.92
CA GLY A 91 21.87 16.99 -21.77
C GLY A 91 21.27 16.36 -20.52
N MET A 92 20.57 17.17 -19.71
CA MET A 92 19.91 16.75 -18.45
C MET A 92 18.39 16.56 -18.59
N GLU A 93 17.80 16.75 -19.78
CA GLU A 93 16.34 16.66 -19.97
C GLU A 93 15.78 15.27 -19.63
N TRP A 94 16.54 14.20 -19.95
CA TRP A 94 16.17 12.83 -19.59
C TRP A 94 16.12 12.62 -18.06
N HIS A 95 16.96 13.32 -17.29
CA HIS A 95 17.01 13.21 -15.83
C HIS A 95 15.76 13.86 -15.23
N ASP A 96 15.41 15.06 -15.69
CA ASP A 96 14.20 15.76 -15.25
C ASP A 96 12.92 14.99 -15.61
N GLU A 97 12.86 14.35 -16.79
CA GLU A 97 11.72 13.51 -17.20
C GLU A 97 11.57 12.27 -16.30
N LEU A 98 12.68 11.58 -15.99
CA LEU A 98 12.68 10.45 -15.07
C LEU A 98 12.27 10.86 -13.65
N LEU A 99 12.73 12.02 -13.16
CA LEU A 99 12.32 12.55 -11.86
C LEU A 99 10.83 12.91 -11.82
N TYR A 100 10.32 13.53 -12.89
CA TYR A 100 8.90 13.82 -13.02
C TYR A 100 8.07 12.53 -12.98
N ARG A 101 8.48 11.52 -13.76
CA ARG A 101 7.78 10.24 -13.81
C ARG A 101 7.86 9.50 -12.46
N LEU A 102 9.00 9.56 -11.78
CA LEU A 102 9.18 8.99 -10.44
C LEU A 102 8.21 9.64 -9.45
N ALA A 103 8.05 10.97 -9.49
CA ALA A 103 7.11 11.66 -8.64
C ALA A 103 5.65 11.20 -8.88
N GLU A 104 5.22 11.09 -10.15
CA GLU A 104 3.85 10.65 -10.48
C GLU A 104 3.53 9.24 -9.97
N VAL A 105 4.47 8.29 -10.13
CA VAL A 105 4.24 6.91 -9.67
C VAL A 105 4.25 6.81 -8.14
N LEU A 106 5.09 7.61 -7.46
CA LEU A 106 5.11 7.65 -6.00
C LEU A 106 3.87 8.32 -5.42
N GLU A 107 3.32 9.35 -6.07
CA GLU A 107 2.04 9.95 -5.71
C GLU A 107 0.91 8.92 -5.79
N THR A 108 0.82 8.20 -6.91
CA THR A 108 -0.19 7.15 -7.08
C THR A 108 -0.05 6.02 -6.05
N ALA A 109 1.19 5.59 -5.76
CA ALA A 109 1.45 4.59 -4.72
C ALA A 109 1.06 5.11 -3.33
N THR A 110 1.28 6.40 -3.06
CA THR A 110 0.91 7.05 -1.79
C THR A 110 -0.60 6.99 -1.57
N ASP A 111 -1.38 7.35 -2.59
CA ASP A 111 -2.85 7.33 -2.52
C ASP A 111 -3.37 5.92 -2.28
N LEU A 112 -2.86 4.93 -3.02
CA LEU A 112 -3.26 3.53 -2.85
C LEU A 112 -2.92 2.99 -1.46
N ILE A 113 -1.72 3.27 -0.94
CA ILE A 113 -1.34 2.84 0.41
C ILE A 113 -2.20 3.53 1.46
N ALA A 114 -2.46 4.84 1.33
CA ALA A 114 -3.32 5.57 2.26
C ALA A 114 -4.77 5.06 2.25
N GLU A 115 -5.32 4.76 1.07
CA GLU A 115 -6.63 4.10 0.95
C GLU A 115 -6.64 2.74 1.65
N GLY A 116 -5.59 1.94 1.45
CA GLY A 116 -5.45 0.64 2.09
C GLY A 116 -5.37 0.74 3.62
N GLU A 117 -4.58 1.67 4.15
CA GLU A 117 -4.48 1.96 5.59
C GLU A 117 -5.85 2.35 6.17
N ALA A 118 -6.64 3.18 5.48
CA ALA A 118 -7.98 3.56 5.92
C ALA A 118 -8.96 2.37 5.95
N HIS A 119 -8.87 1.45 4.98
CA HIS A 119 -9.64 0.20 5.00
C HIS A 119 -9.22 -0.70 6.17
N LEU A 120 -7.92 -0.81 6.43
CA LEU A 120 -7.43 -1.59 7.58
C LEU A 120 -7.92 -1.00 8.91
N GLU A 121 -7.89 0.32 9.06
CA GLU A 121 -8.41 1.01 10.24
C GLU A 121 -9.90 0.73 10.47
N ARG A 122 -10.72 0.77 9.41
CA ARG A 122 -12.14 0.38 9.48
C ARG A 122 -12.33 -1.05 9.94
N SER A 123 -11.50 -1.98 9.46
CA SER A 123 -11.51 -3.37 9.92
C SER A 123 -11.16 -3.48 11.41
N LEU A 124 -10.16 -2.74 11.88
CA LEU A 124 -9.70 -2.74 13.28
C LEU A 124 -10.74 -2.16 14.26
N GLY A 125 -11.62 -1.28 13.79
CA GLY A 125 -12.73 -0.74 14.59
C GLY A 125 -13.71 -1.81 15.11
N ILE A 126 -13.63 -3.03 14.57
CA ILE A 126 -14.42 -4.18 15.02
C ILE A 126 -13.62 -4.97 16.06
N GLY A 127 -14.02 -4.97 17.33
CA GLY A 127 -13.34 -5.77 18.36
C GLY A 127 -13.47 -7.27 18.11
N VAL A 128 -12.35 -8.00 18.17
CA VAL A 128 -12.26 -9.48 18.21
C VAL A 128 -11.29 -9.92 19.29
#